data_AF-A0A8H5GHV7-F1
#
_entry.id   AF-A0A8H5GHV7-F1
#
_cell.length_a   1.000
_cell.length_b   1.000
_cell.length_c   1.000
_cell.angle_alpha   90.00
_cell.angle_beta   90.00
_cell.angle_gamma   90.00
#
_symmetry.space_group_name_H-M   'P 1'
#
loop_
_entity.id
_entity.type
_entity.pdbx_description
1 polymer ?
#
loop_
_entity_poly.entity_id
_entity_poly.type
_entity_poly.pdbx_seq_one_letter_code
_entity_poly.pdbx_strand_id
1 'polypeptide(L)'
;MRTAMDRNQPQNASSAYFEWEKGELEKQKEHEKAKDGESKDRSTLDGKPRTMFTYNFVKEVLSVVLQTSKPATGNVPYSSDIVKHLLEKVVSGSMVDGGLLRVLRMRNDWKSIFLALTNVEDLEEVEIIECLCFILARHRQRQTQRTVSGSGSSAVATDAMQVDGPPTNGLGDSTPTLPVFLGAVLRYTHVRSSTVSLRAAFRRYLSDVDDVVCLLEVLDGWMGQWAGRDIRLLPTSKMVKKNELGVFVLKDKDTGRKAEEDGDIPSMLQITTFLQSILDVSFVNLIQTPSSHHLLQKMDGYVQPQIKYIEQMDGLQGALEL
;
A
#
# COMPACT_ATOMS: atom_id res chain seq x y z
N MET A 1 -20.71 0.99 -23.49
CA MET A 1 -20.32 1.14 -22.07
C MET A 1 -21.25 2.06 -21.27
N ARG A 2 -21.39 3.36 -21.62
CA ARG A 2 -22.22 4.34 -20.88
C ARG A 2 -23.67 3.88 -20.67
N THR A 3 -24.35 3.45 -21.74
CA THR A 3 -25.74 2.93 -21.67
C THR A 3 -25.90 1.67 -20.81
N ALA A 4 -24.86 0.84 -20.66
CA ALA A 4 -24.89 -0.36 -19.82
C ALA A 4 -24.64 -0.02 -18.34
N MET A 5 -23.75 0.95 -18.08
CA MET A 5 -23.53 1.51 -16.73
C MET A 5 -24.74 2.30 -16.23
N ASP A 6 -25.43 3.03 -17.12
CA ASP A 6 -26.69 3.73 -16.79
C ASP A 6 -27.83 2.75 -16.46
N ARG A 7 -27.75 1.52 -16.98
CA ARG A 7 -28.66 0.41 -16.68
C ARG A 7 -28.20 -0.46 -15.50
N ASN A 8 -27.16 -0.05 -14.75
CA ASN A 8 -26.58 -0.79 -13.62
C ASN A 8 -26.12 -2.23 -13.95
N GLN A 9 -25.68 -2.48 -15.19
CA GLN A 9 -25.15 -3.79 -15.60
C GLN A 9 -23.62 -3.73 -15.77
N PRO A 10 -22.83 -3.82 -14.68
CA PRO A 10 -21.37 -3.69 -14.74
C PRO A 10 -20.70 -4.83 -15.50
N GLN A 11 -21.28 -6.03 -15.50
CA GLN A 11 -20.74 -7.19 -16.24
C GLN A 11 -20.82 -7.00 -17.76
N ASN A 12 -21.93 -6.45 -18.25
CA ASN A 12 -22.09 -6.13 -19.68
C ASN A 12 -21.18 -4.96 -20.08
N ALA A 13 -20.95 -4.00 -19.18
CA ALA A 13 -19.97 -2.94 -19.41
C ALA A 13 -18.54 -3.48 -19.48
N SER A 14 -18.18 -4.45 -18.63
CA SER A 14 -16.86 -5.10 -18.65
C SER A 14 -16.62 -5.90 -19.93
N SER A 15 -17.59 -6.72 -20.34
CA SER A 15 -17.47 -7.52 -21.56
C SER A 15 -17.33 -6.63 -22.80
N ALA A 16 -18.15 -5.57 -22.91
CA ALA A 16 -18.04 -4.61 -23.99
C ALA A 16 -16.72 -3.83 -24.00
N TYR A 17 -16.12 -3.56 -22.84
CA TYR A 17 -14.82 -2.90 -22.73
C TYR A 17 -13.69 -3.83 -23.20
N PHE A 18 -13.67 -5.09 -22.75
CA PHE A 18 -12.63 -6.04 -23.13
C PHE A 18 -12.73 -6.50 -24.59
N GLU A 19 -13.94 -6.59 -25.15
CA GLU A 19 -14.14 -6.83 -26.58
C GLU A 19 -13.59 -5.66 -27.42
N TRP A 20 -13.82 -4.42 -26.98
CA TRP A 20 -13.24 -3.25 -27.61
C TRP A 20 -11.71 -3.24 -27.50
N GLU A 21 -11.14 -3.51 -26.31
CA GLU A 21 -9.68 -3.56 -26.12
C GLU A 21 -9.05 -4.63 -27.03
N LYS A 22 -9.66 -5.81 -27.12
CA LYS A 22 -9.20 -6.88 -28.00
C LYS A 22 -9.24 -6.47 -29.48
N GLY A 23 -10.31 -5.79 -29.91
CA GLY A 23 -10.44 -5.29 -31.28
C GLY A 23 -9.40 -4.23 -31.62
N GLU A 24 -9.07 -3.32 -30.70
CA GLU A 24 -8.02 -2.31 -30.92
C GLU A 24 -6.61 -2.91 -30.91
N LEU A 25 -6.35 -3.92 -30.07
CA LEU A 25 -5.11 -4.70 -30.08
C LEU A 25 -4.89 -5.44 -31.41
N GLU A 26 -5.96 -5.99 -32.00
CA GLU A 26 -5.90 -6.66 -33.29
C GLU A 26 -5.62 -5.66 -34.43
N LYS A 27 -6.30 -4.51 -34.46
CA LYS A 27 -6.03 -3.44 -35.44
C LYS A 27 -4.61 -2.88 -35.34
N GLN A 28 -4.05 -2.75 -34.14
CA GLN A 28 -2.66 -2.30 -33.97
C GLN A 28 -1.66 -3.32 -34.51
N LYS A 29 -1.88 -4.62 -34.27
CA LYS A 29 -1.05 -5.69 -34.83
C LYS A 29 -1.12 -5.74 -36.36
N GLU A 30 -2.27 -5.45 -36.94
CA GLU A 30 -2.42 -5.32 -38.40
C GLU A 30 -1.67 -4.09 -38.94
N HIS A 31 -1.72 -2.96 -38.23
CA HIS A 31 -1.01 -1.75 -38.62
C HIS A 31 0.52 -1.85 -38.46
N GLU A 32 1.01 -2.62 -37.48
CA GLU A 32 2.45 -2.93 -37.34
C GLU A 32 2.93 -3.89 -38.44
N LYS A 33 2.16 -4.94 -38.75
CA LYS A 33 2.46 -5.85 -39.88
C LYS A 33 2.43 -5.14 -41.24
N ALA A 34 1.59 -4.11 -41.40
CA ALA A 34 1.56 -3.29 -42.61
C ALA A 34 2.77 -2.34 -42.71
N LYS A 35 3.37 -1.92 -41.59
CA LYS A 35 4.56 -1.05 -41.56
C LYS A 35 5.87 -1.81 -41.72
N ASP A 36 5.93 -3.09 -41.37
CA ASP A 36 7.11 -3.94 -41.58
C ASP A 36 7.38 -4.27 -43.07
N GLY A 37 6.47 -3.88 -43.98
CA GLY A 37 6.64 -4.01 -45.44
C GLY A 37 7.32 -2.82 -46.12
N GLU A 38 7.43 -1.66 -45.48
CA GLU A 38 7.90 -0.43 -46.12
C GLU A 38 8.70 0.44 -45.13
N SER A 39 10.03 0.48 -45.30
CA SER A 39 11.01 1.32 -44.59
C SER A 39 11.77 0.65 -43.44
N LYS A 40 12.79 -0.12 -43.82
CA LYS A 40 13.95 -0.47 -42.99
C LYS A 40 14.94 0.70 -42.96
N ASP A 41 14.65 1.76 -42.20
CA ASP A 41 15.69 2.72 -41.83
C ASP A 41 15.37 3.48 -40.52
N ARG A 42 16.28 3.34 -39.55
CA ARG A 42 16.56 4.18 -38.37
C ARG A 42 15.41 4.58 -37.42
N SER A 43 15.28 3.86 -36.31
CA SER A 43 15.92 4.22 -35.04
C SER A 43 15.20 3.54 -33.87
N THR A 44 15.91 2.58 -33.29
CA THR A 44 15.64 1.96 -32.00
C THR A 44 15.92 2.97 -30.89
N LEU A 45 14.89 3.47 -30.21
CA LEU A 45 14.98 3.92 -28.82
C LEU A 45 13.60 3.75 -28.15
N ASP A 46 13.65 3.11 -26.99
CA ASP A 46 12.61 2.95 -25.95
C ASP A 46 11.44 1.98 -26.18
N GLY A 47 11.67 0.74 -25.70
CA GLY A 47 10.65 -0.26 -25.39
C GLY A 47 9.78 0.11 -24.18
N LYS A 48 9.08 1.25 -24.24
CA LYS A 48 7.85 1.45 -23.45
C LYS A 48 6.67 1.05 -24.33
N PRO A 49 5.71 0.24 -23.84
CA PRO A 49 4.50 -0.03 -24.60
C PRO A 49 3.84 1.31 -24.94
N ARG A 50 3.72 1.60 -26.24
CA ARG A 50 3.03 2.81 -26.73
C ARG A 50 1.67 2.88 -26.03
N THR A 51 1.40 4.03 -25.42
CA THR A 51 0.22 4.29 -24.60
C THR A 51 -1.04 4.12 -25.45
N MET A 52 -1.65 2.93 -25.41
CA MET A 52 -2.89 2.62 -26.13
C MET A 52 -4.07 3.49 -25.69
N PHE A 53 -3.97 4.11 -24.51
CA PHE A 53 -5.06 4.85 -23.91
C PHE A 53 -4.72 6.34 -23.87
N THR A 54 -5.51 7.15 -24.56
CA THR A 54 -5.44 8.62 -24.43
C THR A 54 -5.93 9.04 -23.05
N TYR A 55 -5.25 10.01 -22.42
CA TYR A 55 -5.60 10.54 -21.09
C TYR A 55 -7.10 10.87 -20.95
N ASN A 56 -7.67 11.57 -21.94
CA ASN A 56 -9.09 11.95 -21.94
C ASN A 56 -10.02 10.73 -21.99
N PHE A 57 -9.65 9.69 -22.73
CA PHE A 57 -10.44 8.46 -22.79
C PHE A 57 -10.45 7.75 -21.44
N VAL A 58 -9.30 7.63 -20.77
CA VAL A 58 -9.23 7.02 -19.42
C VAL A 58 -10.02 7.85 -18.41
N LYS A 59 -9.91 9.18 -18.46
CA LYS A 59 -10.70 10.09 -17.61
C LYS A 59 -12.20 9.90 -17.83
N GLU A 60 -12.65 9.83 -19.09
CA GLU A 60 -14.07 9.60 -19.41
C GLU A 60 -14.53 8.21 -18.95
N VAL A 61 -13.74 7.17 -19.22
CA VAL A 61 -14.06 5.79 -18.80
C VAL A 61 -14.12 5.69 -17.28
N LEU A 62 -13.16 6.25 -16.56
CA LEU A 62 -13.16 6.30 -15.11
C LEU A 62 -14.34 7.10 -14.58
N SER A 63 -14.68 8.26 -15.15
CA SER A 63 -15.85 9.03 -14.72
C SER A 63 -17.16 8.26 -14.90
N VAL A 64 -17.26 7.42 -15.94
CA VAL A 64 -18.44 6.60 -16.24
C VAL A 64 -18.50 5.36 -15.34
N VAL A 65 -17.37 4.69 -15.09
CA VAL A 65 -17.30 3.47 -14.26
C VAL A 65 -17.36 3.82 -12.76
N LEU A 66 -16.67 4.89 -12.37
CA LEU A 66 -16.64 5.41 -11.02
C LEU A 66 -17.81 6.34 -10.68
N GLN A 67 -18.62 6.73 -11.66
CA GLN A 67 -19.80 7.58 -11.51
C GLN A 67 -19.56 8.76 -10.55
N THR A 68 -18.43 9.45 -10.73
CA THR A 68 -17.94 10.50 -9.81
C THR A 68 -18.92 11.66 -9.61
N SER A 69 -19.89 11.82 -10.52
CA SER A 69 -20.93 12.85 -10.48
C SER A 69 -22.15 12.50 -9.62
N LYS A 70 -22.33 11.24 -9.19
CA LYS A 70 -23.45 10.83 -8.34
C LYS A 70 -22.93 10.60 -6.92
N PRO A 71 -23.49 11.28 -5.89
CA PRO A 71 -23.09 11.04 -4.51
C PRO A 71 -23.35 9.57 -4.18
N ALA A 72 -22.33 8.90 -3.65
CA ALA A 72 -22.33 7.48 -3.31
C ALA A 72 -23.24 7.18 -2.10
N THR A 73 -24.56 7.36 -2.26
CA THR A 73 -25.59 7.05 -1.27
C THR A 73 -26.25 5.69 -1.51
N GLY A 74 -25.61 4.81 -2.26
CA GLY A 74 -26.01 3.41 -2.40
C GLY A 74 -24.90 2.59 -3.04
N ASN A 75 -24.88 1.29 -2.78
CA ASN A 75 -24.02 0.30 -3.44
C ASN A 75 -24.28 0.28 -4.96
N VAL A 76 -23.82 1.32 -5.66
CA VAL A 76 -23.90 1.37 -7.10
C VAL A 76 -22.93 0.30 -7.62
N PRO A 77 -23.45 -0.74 -8.30
CA PRO A 77 -22.63 -1.82 -8.78
C PRO A 77 -21.66 -1.25 -9.83
N TYR A 78 -20.36 -1.36 -9.57
CA TYR A 78 -19.32 -0.92 -10.50
C TYR A 78 -18.47 -2.11 -10.93
N SER A 79 -17.86 -1.99 -12.09
CA SER A 79 -16.97 -3.03 -12.61
C SER A 79 -15.58 -2.88 -12.01
N SER A 80 -15.28 -3.67 -10.97
CA SER A 80 -13.96 -3.70 -10.33
C SER A 80 -12.86 -4.13 -11.28
N ASP A 81 -13.18 -4.93 -12.29
CA ASP A 81 -12.18 -5.55 -13.16
C ASP A 81 -11.63 -4.55 -14.18
N ILE A 82 -12.49 -3.64 -14.68
CA ILE A 82 -12.06 -2.52 -15.52
C ILE A 82 -11.16 -1.57 -14.70
N VAL A 83 -11.55 -1.29 -13.45
CA VAL A 83 -10.78 -0.38 -12.57
C VAL A 83 -9.40 -0.96 -12.29
N LYS A 84 -9.30 -2.25 -11.94
CA LYS A 84 -8.00 -2.92 -11.71
C LYS A 84 -7.12 -2.87 -12.94
N HIS A 85 -7.66 -3.25 -14.10
CA HIS A 85 -6.89 -3.26 -15.35
C HIS A 85 -6.39 -1.87 -15.74
N LEU A 86 -7.23 -0.83 -15.58
CA LEU A 86 -6.81 0.55 -15.82
C LEU A 86 -5.72 0.99 -14.84
N LEU A 87 -5.87 0.68 -13.55
CA LEU A 87 -4.89 1.00 -12.51
C LEU A 87 -3.54 0.28 -12.70
N GLU A 88 -3.52 -0.90 -13.33
CA GLU A 88 -2.27 -1.60 -13.65
C GLU A 88 -1.51 -0.96 -14.82
N LYS A 89 -2.20 -0.26 -15.73
CA LYS A 89 -1.60 0.16 -17.01
C LYS A 89 -1.38 1.65 -17.18
N VAL A 90 -2.36 2.52 -16.88
CA VAL A 90 -2.33 3.93 -17.37
C VAL A 90 -2.86 4.99 -16.40
N VAL A 91 -3.41 4.64 -15.24
CA VAL A 91 -4.10 5.64 -14.40
C VAL A 91 -3.12 6.53 -13.64
N SER A 92 -3.25 7.85 -13.82
CA SER A 92 -2.69 8.88 -12.92
C SER A 92 -3.77 9.40 -11.97
N GLY A 93 -3.39 9.81 -10.76
CA GLY A 93 -4.35 10.31 -9.75
C GLY A 93 -5.14 11.54 -10.21
N SER A 94 -4.57 12.34 -11.11
CA SER A 94 -5.19 13.52 -11.74
C SER A 94 -6.35 13.22 -12.69
N MET A 95 -6.55 11.95 -13.09
CA MET A 95 -7.63 11.56 -14.00
C MET A 95 -9.01 11.55 -13.33
N VAL A 96 -9.07 11.57 -12.00
CA VAL A 96 -10.33 11.50 -11.24
C VAL A 96 -10.53 12.81 -10.49
N ASP A 97 -11.57 13.56 -10.87
CA ASP A 97 -11.94 14.79 -10.18
C ASP A 97 -12.43 14.45 -8.75
N GLY A 98 -11.73 14.94 -7.73
CA GLY A 98 -12.07 14.71 -6.31
C GLY A 98 -11.33 13.55 -5.62
N GLY A 99 -10.37 12.94 -6.30
CA GLY A 99 -9.42 12.02 -5.68
C GLY A 99 -9.72 10.55 -5.87
N LEU A 100 -8.77 9.82 -6.44
CA LEU A 100 -8.93 8.40 -6.77
C LEU A 100 -9.15 7.55 -5.52
N LEU A 101 -8.34 7.75 -4.48
CA LEU A 101 -8.42 6.93 -3.26
C LEU A 101 -9.70 7.24 -2.49
N ARG A 102 -10.15 8.50 -2.50
CA ARG A 102 -11.41 8.89 -1.86
C ARG A 102 -12.59 8.15 -2.48
N VAL A 103 -12.66 8.08 -3.80
CA VAL A 103 -13.74 7.39 -4.53
C VAL A 103 -13.70 5.89 -4.29
N LEU A 104 -12.50 5.28 -4.31
CA LEU A 104 -12.34 3.85 -4.02
C LEU A 104 -12.68 3.51 -2.56
N ARG A 105 -12.32 4.37 -1.61
CA ARG A 105 -12.66 4.23 -0.19
C ARG A 105 -14.18 4.28 0.03
N MET A 106 -14.89 5.20 -0.61
CA MET A 106 -16.36 5.27 -0.53
C MET A 106 -17.04 3.99 -1.02
N ARG A 107 -16.38 3.24 -1.90
CA ARG A 107 -16.84 1.95 -2.43
C ARG A 107 -16.28 0.74 -1.70
N ASN A 108 -15.47 0.95 -0.66
CA ASN A 108 -14.87 -0.10 0.17
C ASN A 108 -14.00 -1.12 -0.63
N ASP A 109 -13.41 -0.69 -1.75
CA ASP A 109 -12.56 -1.53 -2.61
C ASP A 109 -11.08 -1.39 -2.28
N TRP A 110 -10.70 -2.02 -1.18
CA TRP A 110 -9.32 -1.97 -0.70
C TRP A 110 -8.32 -2.67 -1.62
N LYS A 111 -8.75 -3.67 -2.40
CA LYS A 111 -7.86 -4.36 -3.34
C LYS A 111 -7.40 -3.40 -4.44
N SER A 112 -8.33 -2.61 -4.96
CA SER A 112 -8.01 -1.55 -5.92
C SER A 112 -7.19 -0.42 -5.30
N ILE A 113 -7.39 -0.12 -4.01
CA ILE A 113 -6.54 0.85 -3.27
C ILE A 113 -5.09 0.35 -3.16
N PHE A 114 -4.85 -0.91 -2.79
CA PHE A 114 -3.49 -1.47 -2.74
C PHE A 114 -2.81 -1.46 -4.10
N LEU A 115 -3.56 -1.80 -5.14
CA LEU A 115 -3.08 -1.80 -6.50
C LEU A 115 -2.76 -0.37 -6.94
N ALA A 116 -3.59 0.61 -6.58
CA ALA A 116 -3.30 2.02 -6.80
C ALA A 116 -2.02 2.47 -6.09
N LEU A 117 -1.83 2.12 -4.82
CA LEU A 117 -0.61 2.43 -4.07
C LEU A 117 0.66 1.80 -4.66
N THR A 118 0.53 0.71 -5.41
CA THR A 118 1.68 0.03 -6.05
C THR A 118 1.99 0.62 -7.41
N ASN A 119 0.97 0.90 -8.22
CA ASN A 119 1.12 1.19 -9.64
C ASN A 119 0.97 2.68 -10.00
N VAL A 120 0.19 3.45 -9.23
CA VAL A 120 -0.06 4.87 -9.52
C VAL A 120 1.06 5.71 -8.90
N GLU A 121 1.66 6.59 -9.71
CA GLU A 121 2.79 7.43 -9.28
C GLU A 121 2.34 8.76 -8.65
N ASP A 122 1.16 9.24 -9.04
CA ASP A 122 0.65 10.57 -8.68
C ASP A 122 -0.49 10.51 -7.66
N LEU A 123 -0.28 9.90 -6.50
CA LEU A 123 -1.26 9.93 -5.39
C LEU A 123 -0.91 11.06 -4.42
N GLU A 124 -1.90 11.89 -4.11
CA GLU A 124 -1.79 12.93 -3.08
C GLU A 124 -1.66 12.31 -1.69
N GLU A 125 -0.67 12.77 -0.92
CA GLU A 125 -0.42 12.24 0.43
C GLU A 125 -1.60 12.46 1.37
N VAL A 126 -2.33 13.56 1.18
CA VAL A 126 -3.56 13.90 1.89
C VAL A 126 -4.56 12.73 1.82
N GLU A 127 -4.74 12.15 0.64
CA GLU A 127 -5.68 11.04 0.43
C GLU A 127 -5.20 9.74 1.08
N ILE A 128 -3.89 9.49 1.06
CA ILE A 128 -3.29 8.31 1.66
C ILE A 128 -3.47 8.35 3.19
N ILE A 129 -3.18 9.49 3.81
CA ILE A 129 -3.35 9.68 5.24
C ILE A 129 -4.83 9.62 5.62
N GLU A 130 -5.74 10.17 4.80
CA GLU A 130 -7.18 10.01 5.01
C GLU A 130 -7.62 8.54 5.02
N CYS A 131 -7.04 7.70 4.15
CA CYS A 131 -7.30 6.27 4.14
C CYS A 131 -6.71 5.58 5.39
N LEU A 132 -5.53 6.01 5.83
CA LEU A 132 -4.90 5.51 7.05
C LEU A 132 -5.75 5.81 8.30
N CYS A 133 -6.24 7.05 8.44
CA CYS A 133 -7.12 7.44 9.55
C CYS A 133 -8.42 6.62 9.57
N PHE A 134 -8.98 6.31 8.40
CA PHE A 134 -10.16 5.43 8.33
C PHE A 134 -9.87 4.03 8.89
N ILE A 135 -8.71 3.46 8.54
CA ILE A 135 -8.30 2.15 9.05
C ILE A 135 -7.99 2.22 10.55
N LEU A 136 -7.36 3.30 11.03
CA LEU A 136 -7.08 3.52 12.45
C LEU A 136 -8.36 3.59 13.28
N ALA A 137 -9.35 4.38 12.86
CA ALA A 137 -10.64 4.47 13.54
C ALA A 137 -11.32 3.09 13.67
N ARG A 138 -11.28 2.28 12.59
CA ARG A 138 -11.82 0.91 12.60
C ARG A 138 -10.99 -0.04 13.47
N HIS A 139 -9.67 0.11 13.47
CA HIS A 139 -8.76 -0.68 14.30
C HIS A 139 -9.03 -0.43 15.79
N ARG A 140 -9.19 0.85 16.17
CA ARG A 140 -9.56 1.27 17.53
C ARG A 140 -10.90 0.68 17.94
N GLN A 141 -11.92 0.75 17.09
CA GLN A 141 -13.23 0.15 17.38
C GLN A 141 -13.13 -1.36 17.61
N ARG A 142 -12.31 -2.08 16.83
CA ARG A 142 -12.03 -3.52 17.02
C ARG A 142 -11.26 -3.80 18.32
N GLN A 143 -10.31 -2.95 18.71
CA GLN A 143 -9.56 -3.10 19.96
C GLN A 143 -10.45 -2.88 21.20
N THR A 144 -11.29 -1.84 21.21
CA THR A 144 -12.22 -1.57 22.31
C THR A 144 -13.24 -2.70 22.50
N GLN A 145 -13.72 -3.31 21.41
CA GLN A 145 -14.63 -4.47 21.51
C GLN A 145 -13.94 -5.72 22.12
N ARG A 146 -12.64 -5.90 21.87
CA ARG A 146 -11.88 -7.02 22.45
C ARG A 146 -11.64 -6.86 23.95
N THR A 147 -11.36 -5.65 24.43
CA THR A 147 -11.07 -5.42 25.85
C THR A 147 -12.31 -5.57 26.75
N VAL A 148 -13.50 -5.22 26.25
CA VAL A 148 -14.77 -5.42 26.96
C VAL A 148 -15.17 -6.90 27.05
N SER A 149 -14.71 -7.73 26.10
CA SER A 149 -15.02 -9.17 26.07
C SER A 149 -13.97 -10.05 26.79
N GLY A 150 -12.84 -9.48 27.21
CA GLY A 150 -11.64 -10.22 27.63
C GLY A 150 -11.24 -10.10 29.11
N SER A 151 -11.94 -9.32 29.93
CA SER A 151 -11.68 -9.21 31.37
C SER A 151 -12.76 -9.94 32.16
N GLY A 152 -12.49 -11.18 32.55
CA GLY A 152 -13.48 -12.14 33.05
C GLY A 152 -13.86 -12.01 34.52
N SER A 153 -15.14 -12.27 34.82
CA SER A 153 -15.55 -13.24 35.85
C SER A 153 -17.02 -13.63 35.66
N SER A 154 -17.32 -14.89 35.98
CA SER A 154 -18.61 -15.57 35.85
C SER A 154 -19.77 -14.87 36.59
N ALA A 155 -20.86 -14.55 35.88
CA ALA A 155 -22.25 -14.96 36.22
C ALA A 155 -23.28 -14.19 35.37
N VAL A 156 -24.26 -14.95 34.87
CA VAL A 156 -25.50 -14.49 34.24
C VAL A 156 -25.36 -13.98 32.80
N ALA A 157 -25.42 -14.95 31.89
CA ALA A 157 -26.05 -14.75 30.60
C ALA A 157 -27.50 -14.25 30.82
N THR A 158 -27.70 -12.95 30.66
CA THR A 158 -28.99 -12.36 30.31
C THR A 158 -28.76 -11.45 29.13
N ASP A 159 -28.76 -12.08 27.96
CA ASP A 159 -29.71 -11.74 26.89
C ASP A 159 -30.35 -10.35 27.05
N ALA A 160 -29.71 -9.36 26.45
CA ALA A 160 -30.27 -8.03 26.28
C ALA A 160 -30.20 -7.67 24.80
N MET A 161 -31.13 -8.24 24.03
CA MET A 161 -31.77 -7.60 22.88
C MET A 161 -30.82 -6.87 21.90
N GLN A 162 -29.76 -7.53 21.42
CA GLN A 162 -28.97 -6.99 20.32
C GLN A 162 -29.60 -7.43 18.99
N VAL A 163 -30.77 -6.87 18.73
CA VAL A 163 -31.48 -6.93 17.44
C VAL A 163 -30.86 -5.84 16.56
N ASP A 164 -30.36 -6.25 15.39
CA ASP A 164 -29.80 -5.43 14.31
C ASP A 164 -28.38 -4.84 14.50
N GLY A 165 -27.39 -5.71 14.70
CA GLY A 165 -26.09 -5.47 14.03
C GLY A 165 -26.28 -5.72 12.53
N PRO A 166 -25.91 -4.79 11.62
CA PRO A 166 -26.18 -4.99 10.19
C PRO A 166 -25.56 -6.32 9.76
N PRO A 167 -26.31 -7.16 9.01
CA PRO A 167 -25.84 -8.48 8.66
C PRO A 167 -24.50 -8.33 7.94
N THR A 168 -23.53 -9.10 8.43
CA THR A 168 -22.33 -9.51 7.72
C THR A 168 -22.76 -10.28 6.47
N ASN A 169 -23.33 -9.55 5.51
CA ASN A 169 -23.68 -10.02 4.20
C ASN A 169 -22.38 -10.33 3.45
N GLY A 170 -21.91 -11.57 3.56
CA GLY A 170 -21.49 -12.43 2.44
C GLY A 170 -20.46 -11.93 1.42
N LEU A 171 -19.83 -10.78 1.60
CA LEU A 171 -18.71 -10.26 0.82
C LEU A 171 -17.62 -9.86 1.83
N GLY A 172 -16.87 -10.88 2.27
CA GLY A 172 -16.02 -10.84 3.45
C GLY A 172 -15.05 -9.67 3.52
N ASP A 173 -14.85 -9.16 4.75
CA ASP A 173 -13.70 -8.41 5.27
C ASP A 173 -12.64 -8.01 4.22
N SER A 174 -13.02 -7.10 3.31
CA SER A 174 -12.08 -6.57 2.31
C SER A 174 -11.13 -5.55 2.93
N THR A 175 -11.39 -5.08 4.15
CA THR A 175 -10.60 -4.05 4.82
C THR A 175 -9.30 -4.64 5.37
N PRO A 176 -8.14 -4.12 4.97
CA PRO A 176 -6.86 -4.63 5.43
C PRO A 176 -6.64 -4.39 6.91
N THR A 177 -5.77 -5.20 7.50
CA THR A 177 -5.22 -4.93 8.82
C THR A 177 -4.30 -3.70 8.75
N LEU A 178 -4.22 -2.96 9.87
CA LEU A 178 -3.40 -1.76 9.97
C LEU A 178 -1.93 -1.99 9.55
N PRO A 179 -1.24 -3.08 9.98
CA PRO A 179 0.14 -3.31 9.57
C PRO A 179 0.29 -3.53 8.06
N VAL A 180 -0.61 -4.29 7.43
CA VAL A 180 -0.53 -4.57 5.99
C VAL A 180 -0.71 -3.29 5.18
N PHE A 181 -1.69 -2.45 5.55
CA PHE A 181 -1.89 -1.17 4.88
C PHE A 181 -0.74 -0.20 5.13
N LEU A 182 -0.28 -0.09 6.37
CA LEU A 182 0.85 0.79 6.71
C LEU A 182 2.14 0.36 5.99
N GLY A 183 2.36 -0.95 5.79
CA GLY A 183 3.48 -1.45 5.01
C GLY A 183 3.43 -1.03 3.54
N ALA A 184 2.24 -1.04 2.93
CA ALA A 184 2.04 -0.53 1.57
C ALA A 184 2.25 0.99 1.49
N VAL A 185 1.75 1.74 2.49
CA VAL A 185 1.98 3.19 2.59
C VAL A 185 3.47 3.50 2.71
N LEU A 186 4.20 2.81 3.56
CA LEU A 186 5.64 3.03 3.78
C LEU A 186 6.48 2.82 2.51
N ARG A 187 6.14 1.82 1.71
CA ARG A 187 6.80 1.56 0.42
C ARG A 187 6.55 2.68 -0.57
N TYR A 188 5.31 3.18 -0.62
CA TYR A 188 4.94 4.29 -1.47
C TYR A 188 5.62 5.59 -1.02
N THR A 189 5.50 5.94 0.27
CA THR A 189 5.96 7.23 0.80
C THR A 189 7.48 7.37 0.77
N HIS A 190 8.22 6.29 1.04
CA HIS A 190 9.69 6.37 1.07
C HIS A 190 10.31 6.62 -0.31
N VAL A 191 9.69 6.11 -1.38
CA VAL A 191 10.24 6.26 -2.72
C VAL A 191 9.78 7.57 -3.37
N ARG A 192 8.59 8.08 -2.99
CA ARG A 192 7.89 9.09 -3.80
C ARG A 192 7.39 10.33 -3.05
N SER A 193 7.33 10.31 -1.72
CA SER A 193 6.74 11.41 -0.96
C SER A 193 7.77 12.40 -0.45
N SER A 194 7.44 13.70 -0.53
CA SER A 194 8.19 14.74 0.15
C SER A 194 7.88 14.73 1.65
N THR A 195 8.92 14.74 2.49
CA THR A 195 8.77 14.80 3.95
C THR A 195 8.00 16.05 4.41
N VAL A 196 7.91 17.10 3.58
CA VAL A 196 7.15 18.32 3.88
C VAL A 196 5.64 18.12 3.69
N SER A 197 5.22 17.53 2.57
CA SER A 197 3.79 17.26 2.29
C SER A 197 3.22 16.24 3.27
N LEU A 198 4.00 15.20 3.58
CA LEU A 198 3.62 14.18 4.55
C LEU A 198 3.41 14.77 5.95
N ARG A 199 4.32 15.63 6.42
CA ARG A 199 4.17 16.31 7.72
C ARG A 199 2.96 17.23 7.76
N ALA A 200 2.65 17.94 6.68
CA ALA A 200 1.46 18.77 6.59
C ALA A 200 0.17 17.93 6.66
N ALA A 201 0.14 16.78 5.97
CA ALA A 201 -0.97 15.84 6.04
C ALA A 201 -1.14 15.28 7.46
N PHE A 202 -0.05 14.84 8.11
CA PHE A 202 -0.13 14.37 9.50
C PHE A 202 -0.67 15.42 10.46
N ARG A 203 -0.24 16.68 10.36
CA ARG A 203 -0.77 17.76 11.23
C ARG A 203 -2.27 17.94 11.07
N ARG A 204 -2.79 17.76 9.86
CA ARG A 204 -4.20 17.96 9.54
C ARG A 204 -5.10 16.80 9.97
N TYR A 205 -4.61 15.57 9.85
CA TYR A 205 -5.44 14.37 10.03
C TYR A 205 -5.13 13.57 11.30
N LEU A 206 -3.90 13.63 11.83
CA LEU A 206 -3.50 12.96 13.07
C LEU A 206 -3.51 13.93 14.25
N SER A 207 -4.67 14.56 14.51
CA SER A 207 -4.84 15.42 15.68
C SER A 207 -5.06 14.63 16.97
N ASP A 208 -5.54 13.38 16.89
CA ASP A 208 -5.71 12.50 18.05
C ASP A 208 -4.40 11.79 18.41
N VAL A 209 -4.01 11.86 19.68
CA VAL A 209 -2.79 11.23 20.19
C VAL A 209 -2.93 9.71 20.22
N ASP A 210 -4.13 9.20 20.47
CA ASP A 210 -4.39 7.75 20.50
C ASP A 210 -4.12 7.09 19.15
N ASP A 211 -4.45 7.77 18.06
CA ASP A 211 -4.20 7.30 16.69
C ASP A 211 -2.70 7.25 16.39
N VAL A 212 -1.93 8.23 16.88
CA VAL A 212 -0.47 8.25 16.76
C VAL A 212 0.16 7.12 17.57
N VAL A 213 -0.32 6.87 18.80
CA VAL A 213 0.16 5.77 19.64
C VAL A 213 -0.10 4.41 18.96
N CYS A 214 -1.28 4.21 18.38
CA CYS A 214 -1.59 2.99 17.61
C CYS A 214 -0.61 2.77 16.43
N LEU A 215 -0.23 3.84 15.73
CA LEU A 215 0.78 3.76 14.67
C LEU A 215 2.16 3.41 15.24
N LEU A 216 2.57 4.05 16.34
CA LEU A 216 3.86 3.79 16.99
C LEU A 216 3.98 2.35 17.48
N GLU A 217 2.91 1.74 18.00
CA GLU A 217 2.90 0.33 18.40
C GLU A 217 3.20 -0.61 17.23
N VAL A 218 2.63 -0.35 16.05
CA VAL A 218 2.91 -1.16 14.85
C VAL A 218 4.35 -0.97 14.40
N LEU A 219 4.86 0.26 14.41
CA LEU A 219 6.25 0.56 14.05
C LEU A 219 7.24 -0.07 15.05
N ASP A 220 6.96 0.00 16.35
CA ASP A 220 7.73 -0.66 17.41
C ASP A 220 7.77 -2.18 17.21
N GLY A 221 6.63 -2.78 16.86
CA GLY A 221 6.55 -4.21 16.53
C GLY A 221 7.47 -4.60 15.36
N TRP A 222 7.54 -3.78 14.31
CA TRP A 222 8.46 -4.02 13.20
C TRP A 222 9.92 -3.74 13.55
N MET A 223 10.20 -2.69 14.33
CA MET A 223 11.56 -2.41 14.81
C MET A 223 12.08 -3.54 15.69
N GLY A 224 11.24 -4.09 16.58
CA GLY A 224 11.60 -5.26 17.38
C GLY A 224 11.90 -6.50 16.53
N GLN A 225 11.14 -6.71 15.45
CA GLN A 225 11.42 -7.78 14.49
C GLN A 225 12.74 -7.56 13.75
N TRP A 226 13.08 -6.31 13.40
CA TRP A 226 14.37 -5.96 12.81
C TRP A 226 15.54 -6.11 13.79
N ALA A 227 15.36 -5.70 15.05
CA ALA A 227 16.38 -5.85 16.09
C ALA A 227 16.66 -7.32 16.43
N GLY A 228 15.65 -8.19 16.35
CA GLY A 228 15.81 -9.64 16.51
C GLY A 228 16.33 -10.37 15.26
N ARG A 229 16.35 -9.70 14.09
CA ARG A 229 17.00 -10.21 12.88
C ARG A 229 18.50 -9.92 12.99
N ASP A 230 19.22 -10.81 13.67
CA ASP A 230 20.68 -10.82 13.56
C ASP A 230 21.05 -10.83 12.07
N ILE A 231 21.86 -9.85 11.66
CA ILE A 231 22.44 -9.80 10.31
C ILE A 231 23.27 -11.06 10.19
N ARG A 232 22.70 -12.12 9.61
CA ARG A 232 23.39 -13.37 9.34
C ARG A 232 24.37 -13.11 8.22
N LEU A 233 25.54 -12.59 8.58
CA LEU A 233 26.67 -12.35 7.68
C LEU A 233 27.17 -13.64 7.03
N LEU A 234 26.79 -14.80 7.59
CA LEU A 234 27.14 -16.10 7.04
C LEU A 234 25.92 -16.74 6.34
N PRO A 235 26.06 -17.17 5.08
CA PRO A 235 25.03 -17.96 4.43
C PRO A 235 24.80 -19.24 5.24
N THR A 236 23.57 -19.42 5.71
CA THR A 236 23.18 -20.63 6.44
C THR A 236 23.54 -21.86 5.61
N SER A 237 23.92 -22.99 6.22
CA SER A 237 24.31 -24.23 5.51
C SER A 237 23.33 -24.69 4.41
N LYS A 238 22.06 -24.24 4.46
CA LYS A 238 21.01 -24.45 3.45
C LYS A 238 21.18 -23.62 2.16
N MET A 239 21.98 -22.55 2.16
CA MET A 239 22.20 -21.60 1.07
C MET A 239 23.51 -21.83 0.31
N VAL A 240 24.34 -22.74 0.82
CA VAL A 240 25.65 -23.07 0.26
C VAL A 240 25.57 -24.46 -0.36
N LYS A 241 25.69 -24.56 -1.68
CA LYS A 241 25.78 -25.86 -2.37
C LYS A 241 27.23 -26.04 -2.82
N LYS A 242 27.76 -27.25 -2.64
CA LYS A 242 29.10 -27.60 -3.11
C LYS A 242 29.00 -27.90 -4.61
N ASN A 243 29.73 -27.15 -5.43
CA ASN A 243 29.86 -27.45 -6.87
C ASN A 243 30.74 -28.69 -7.08
N GLU A 244 30.73 -29.23 -8.29
CA GLU A 244 31.47 -30.45 -8.69
C GLU A 244 32.98 -30.36 -8.43
N LEU A 245 33.52 -29.14 -8.37
CA LEU A 245 34.93 -28.85 -8.05
C LEU A 245 35.20 -28.73 -6.54
N GLY A 246 34.24 -29.05 -5.68
CA GLY A 246 34.38 -29.00 -4.23
C GLY A 246 34.33 -27.58 -3.64
N VAL A 247 34.15 -26.55 -4.46
CA VAL A 247 34.02 -25.15 -4.04
C VAL A 247 32.57 -24.89 -3.62
N PHE A 248 32.42 -24.27 -2.45
CA PHE A 248 31.13 -23.83 -1.94
C PHE A 248 30.68 -22.58 -2.70
N VAL A 249 29.66 -22.72 -3.52
CA VAL A 249 29.07 -21.60 -4.26
C VAL A 249 27.72 -21.29 -3.64
N LEU A 250 27.45 -19.99 -3.41
CA LEU A 250 26.13 -19.55 -3.01
C LEU A 250 25.16 -19.97 -4.09
N LYS A 251 24.09 -20.68 -3.71
CA LYS A 251 23.02 -20.95 -4.66
C LYS A 251 22.39 -19.58 -4.94
N ASP A 252 22.67 -19.01 -6.10
CA ASP A 252 21.90 -17.89 -6.60
C ASP A 252 20.44 -18.28 -6.46
N LYS A 253 19.71 -17.48 -5.68
CA LYS A 253 18.25 -17.62 -5.62
C LYS A 253 17.81 -17.45 -7.06
N ASP A 254 17.46 -18.57 -7.72
CA ASP A 254 16.64 -18.55 -8.92
C ASP A 254 15.48 -17.60 -8.63
N THR A 255 15.59 -16.46 -9.28
CA THR A 255 14.59 -15.46 -9.59
C THR A 255 13.16 -15.98 -9.43
N GLY A 256 12.48 -15.52 -8.36
CA GLY A 256 11.07 -15.16 -8.51
C GLY A 256 10.04 -15.58 -7.46
N ARG A 257 10.30 -16.46 -6.46
CA ARG A 257 9.17 -16.97 -5.63
C ARG A 257 9.38 -17.14 -4.12
N LYS A 258 10.44 -16.58 -3.53
CA LYS A 258 10.63 -16.56 -2.05
C LYS A 258 10.99 -15.19 -1.49
N ALA A 259 10.57 -14.12 -2.16
CA ALA A 259 10.59 -12.77 -1.62
C ALA A 259 9.23 -12.36 -1.04
N GLU A 260 8.18 -13.17 -1.21
CA GLU A 260 6.84 -12.85 -0.73
C GLU A 260 6.65 -13.13 0.78
N GLU A 261 7.40 -14.03 1.41
CA GLU A 261 7.31 -14.26 2.87
C GLU A 261 8.14 -13.25 3.71
N ASP A 262 9.16 -12.61 3.13
CA ASP A 262 9.88 -11.48 3.75
C ASP A 262 9.30 -10.12 3.30
N GLY A 263 8.32 -10.15 2.39
CA GLY A 263 7.71 -9.01 1.73
C GLY A 263 6.60 -8.32 2.53
N ASP A 264 6.51 -8.55 3.84
CA ASP A 264 5.53 -7.89 4.72
C ASP A 264 6.15 -6.81 5.61
N ILE A 265 7.45 -6.89 5.90
CA ILE A 265 8.11 -5.92 6.78
C ILE A 265 8.82 -4.86 5.93
N PRO A 266 8.51 -3.57 6.10
CA PRO A 266 9.24 -2.48 5.45
C PRO A 266 10.71 -2.45 5.85
N SER A 267 11.57 -1.84 5.03
CA SER A 267 12.99 -1.70 5.36
C SER A 267 13.19 -0.84 6.60
N MET A 268 14.28 -1.07 7.34
CA MET A 268 14.57 -0.27 8.54
C MET A 268 14.62 1.24 8.22
N LEU A 269 15.18 1.62 7.08
CA LEU A 269 15.23 3.01 6.61
C LEU A 269 13.83 3.59 6.35
N GLN A 270 12.93 2.80 5.74
CA GLN A 270 11.54 3.20 5.52
C GLN A 270 10.84 3.50 6.84
N ILE A 271 11.03 2.63 7.83
CA ILE A 271 10.44 2.76 9.15
C ILE A 271 10.99 4.00 9.85
N THR A 272 12.31 4.22 9.86
CA THR A 272 12.93 5.35 10.57
C THR A 272 12.63 6.70 9.93
N THR A 273 12.61 6.82 8.60
CA THR A 273 12.24 8.08 7.92
C THR A 273 10.78 8.44 8.17
N PHE A 274 9.89 7.45 8.16
CA PHE A 274 8.48 7.67 8.47
C PHE A 274 8.26 8.02 9.95
N LEU A 275 8.96 7.31 10.85
CA LEU A 275 8.96 7.61 12.28
C LEU A 275 9.43 9.03 12.56
N GLN A 276 10.52 9.47 11.93
CA GLN A 276 11.01 10.84 12.02
C GLN A 276 9.94 11.85 11.60
N SER A 277 9.24 11.58 10.49
CA SER A 277 8.17 12.45 9.99
C SER A 277 6.98 12.55 10.96
N ILE A 278 6.63 11.45 11.63
CA ILE A 278 5.60 11.44 12.68
C ILE A 278 6.08 12.22 13.91
N LEU A 279 7.28 11.92 14.41
CA LEU A 279 7.82 12.57 15.60
C LEU A 279 7.94 14.09 15.40
N ASP A 280 8.46 14.56 14.27
CA ASP A 280 8.53 15.99 13.92
C ASP A 280 7.18 16.73 14.07
N VAL A 281 6.07 16.02 13.91
CA VAL A 281 4.72 16.57 13.94
C VAL A 281 4.08 16.41 15.31
N SER A 282 4.19 15.23 15.92
CA SER A 282 3.40 14.84 17.10
C SER A 282 4.21 14.80 18.39
N PHE A 283 5.52 15.09 18.38
CA PHE A 283 6.39 14.92 19.56
C PHE A 283 5.89 15.67 20.80
N VAL A 284 5.45 16.92 20.65
CA VAL A 284 4.94 17.71 21.78
C VAL A 284 3.70 17.05 22.41
N ASN A 285 2.80 16.52 21.58
CA ASN A 285 1.58 15.85 22.06
C ASN A 285 1.90 14.48 22.68
N LEU A 286 2.92 13.78 22.17
CA LEU A 286 3.39 12.51 22.70
C LEU A 286 4.11 12.65 24.05
N ILE A 287 4.82 13.75 24.30
CA ILE A 287 5.44 14.02 25.61
C ILE A 287 4.39 14.27 26.68
N GLN A 288 3.27 14.88 26.34
CA GLN A 288 2.21 15.15 27.32
C GLN A 288 1.45 13.89 27.75
N THR A 289 1.56 12.81 26.97
CA THR A 289 0.79 11.59 27.18
C THR A 289 1.66 10.50 27.82
N PRO A 290 1.33 10.02 29.02
CA PRO A 290 2.18 9.06 29.73
C PRO A 290 2.36 7.70 29.04
N SER A 291 1.34 7.23 28.31
CA SER A 291 1.35 5.93 27.62
C SER A 291 2.38 5.87 26.50
N SER A 292 2.67 6.98 25.82
CA SER A 292 3.67 7.04 24.76
C SER A 292 5.10 7.00 25.27
N HIS A 293 5.38 7.38 26.53
CA HIS A 293 6.76 7.41 27.05
C HIS A 293 7.43 6.03 27.04
N HIS A 294 6.70 4.98 27.42
CA HIS A 294 7.24 3.62 27.40
C HIS A 294 7.59 3.17 25.97
N LEU A 295 6.72 3.49 24.99
CA LEU A 295 6.98 3.19 23.59
C LEU A 295 8.20 3.95 23.07
N LEU A 296 8.31 5.25 23.38
CA LEU A 296 9.47 6.06 22.98
C LEU A 296 10.78 5.53 23.59
N GLN A 297 10.79 5.14 24.88
CA GLN A 297 11.96 4.54 25.52
C GLN A 297 12.35 3.22 24.87
N LYS A 298 11.37 2.38 24.54
CA LYS A 298 11.61 1.10 23.87
C LYS A 298 12.18 1.30 22.47
N MET A 299 11.64 2.25 21.71
CA MET A 299 12.12 2.61 20.38
C MET A 299 13.55 3.19 20.42
N ASP A 300 13.87 4.04 21.39
CA ASP A 300 15.25 4.51 21.62
C ASP A 300 16.19 3.33 21.89
N GLY A 301 15.76 2.35 22.69
CA GLY A 301 16.49 1.10 22.93
C GLY A 301 16.82 0.29 21.67
N TYR A 302 16.03 0.42 20.60
CA TYR A 302 16.32 -0.20 19.30
C TYR A 302 17.23 0.65 18.41
N VAL A 303 17.15 1.98 18.50
CA VAL A 303 17.91 2.91 17.66
C VAL A 303 19.33 3.10 18.15
N GLN A 304 19.56 3.21 19.47
CA GLN A 304 20.89 3.41 20.06
C GLN A 304 21.93 2.36 19.65
N PRO A 305 21.62 1.04 19.68
CA PRO A 305 22.56 0.01 19.22
C PRO A 305 22.88 0.12 17.73
N GLN A 306 21.91 0.54 16.90
CA GLN A 306 22.09 0.71 15.46
C GLN A 306 23.01 1.90 15.15
N ILE A 307 22.84 3.02 15.87
CA ILE A 307 23.74 4.18 15.74
C ILE A 307 25.17 3.77 16.09
N LYS A 308 25.36 3.10 17.23
CA LYS A 308 26.68 2.62 17.65
C LYS A 308 27.32 1.68 16.63
N TYR A 309 26.51 0.82 16.00
CA TYR A 309 26.98 -0.07 14.94
C TYR A 309 27.43 0.72 13.69
N ILE A 310 26.65 1.72 13.26
CA ILE A 310 27.00 2.59 12.14
C ILE A 310 28.29 3.36 12.42
N GLU A 311 28.45 3.94 13.61
CA GLU A 311 29.69 4.63 14.02
C GLU A 311 30.91 3.71 13.97
N GLN A 312 30.77 2.45 14.39
CA GLN A 312 31.83 1.45 14.29
C GLN A 312 32.17 1.10 12.85
N MET A 313 31.16 0.97 11.98
CA MET A 313 31.37 0.72 10.56
C MET A 313 32.05 1.89 9.85
N ASP A 314 31.66 3.12 10.16
CA ASP A 314 32.25 4.35 9.60
C ASP A 314 33.74 4.46 9.99
N GLY A 315 34.06 4.15 11.26
CA GLY A 315 35.45 4.05 11.72
C GLY A 315 36.28 2.99 10.98
N LEU A 316 35.66 1.91 10.51
CA LEU A 316 36.31 0.87 9.70
C LEU A 316 36.43 1.26 8.22
N GLN A 317 35.48 2.04 7.69
CA GLN A 317 35.53 2.52 6.31
C GLN A 317 36.79 3.35 6.06
N GLY A 318 37.13 4.26 7.00
CA GLY A 318 38.37 5.05 6.91
C GLY A 318 39.65 4.22 6.92
N ALA A 319 39.65 3.02 7.50
CA ALA A 319 40.80 2.12 7.52
C ALA A 319 40.88 1.18 6.29
N LEU A 320 39.77 0.98 5.57
CA LEU A 320 39.66 0.11 4.39
C LEU A 320 39.86 0.85 3.06
N GLU A 321 39.73 2.18 3.04
CA GLU A 321 39.97 3.02 1.87
C GLU A 321 41.45 3.45 1.69
N LEU A 322 42.33 3.07 2.63
CA LEU A 322 43.80 3.25 2.59
C LEU A 322 44.51 2.01 2.02
#